data_AF-C6BUP2-F1
#
_entry.id   AF-C6BUP2-F1
#
_cell.length_a   1.000
_cell.length_b   1.000
_cell.length_c   1.000
_cell.angle_alpha   90.00
_cell.angle_beta   90.00
_cell.angle_gamma   90.00
#
_symmetry.space_group_name_H-M   'P 1'
#
loop_
_entity.id
_entity.type
_entity.pdbx_description
1 polymer ?
#
loop_
_entity_poly.entity_id
_entity_poly.type
_entity_poly.pdbx_seq_one_letter_code
_entity_poly.pdbx_strand_id
1 'polypeptide(L)'
;MTDISALNEQYKLDSLGLLPDFCLQEIFNREINNATAAKILILLSEEARRKVLENFNMVRAARINKIIQNYENGELNIPFSRFEKTCEDLMDRVQELKEEGKIQVPTISLDESILNTSGELAEFSDNLPRFNFYHNDIHDLISWWNLAAKNIKSLFGQKAQAENIVLKRLEDNFSAKIFAYAIDDIRKNEFIEKTNKLRKSTYLQYEQLLNLIEEFLLELLDKKNDRDFAARLADNFPEDNSMQERLIKNGPLLLIPAVKDELPAEDIAMSLFKLKLIHDEFGMHGIENLIRNSNIYYFTKGLSISSSSMNPEYASKIIKERKKSILNEFGIKLKMIIDAATCIRENTSTYIMLELMSSYTVYDFEE
;
A
#
# COMPACT_ATOMS: atom_id res chain seq x y z
N MET A 1 39.62 -5.99 -6.62
CA MET A 1 38.75 -6.18 -7.81
C MET A 1 39.14 -7.42 -8.61
N THR A 2 40.43 -7.79 -8.70
CA THR A 2 40.92 -8.97 -9.44
C THR A 2 40.38 -10.33 -8.97
N ASP A 3 40.06 -10.50 -7.69
CA ASP A 3 39.53 -11.79 -7.18
C ASP A 3 38.03 -11.97 -7.49
N ILE A 4 37.29 -10.88 -7.71
CA ILE A 4 35.85 -10.86 -7.93
C ILE A 4 35.50 -11.29 -9.36
N SER A 5 36.30 -10.87 -10.35
CA SER A 5 36.16 -11.31 -11.74
C SER A 5 36.44 -12.81 -11.90
N ALA A 6 37.34 -13.37 -11.09
CA ALA A 6 37.65 -14.80 -11.10
C ALA A 6 36.43 -15.67 -10.72
N LEU A 7 35.56 -15.19 -9.83
CA LEU A 7 34.32 -15.90 -9.47
C LEU A 7 33.33 -15.94 -10.62
N ASN A 8 33.18 -14.83 -11.36
CA ASN A 8 32.31 -14.82 -12.54
C ASN A 8 32.82 -15.83 -13.60
N GLU A 9 34.13 -15.87 -13.85
CA GLU A 9 34.72 -16.85 -14.78
C GLU A 9 34.57 -18.31 -14.31
N GLN A 10 34.79 -18.57 -13.01
CA GLN A 10 34.70 -19.91 -12.42
C GLN A 10 33.27 -20.47 -12.48
N TYR A 11 32.28 -19.67 -12.11
CA TYR A 11 30.88 -20.08 -12.03
C TYR A 11 30.07 -19.74 -13.28
N LYS A 12 30.68 -19.08 -14.27
CA LYS A 12 30.04 -18.59 -15.51
C LYS A 12 28.77 -17.78 -15.24
N LEU A 13 28.82 -16.86 -14.27
CA LEU A 13 27.63 -16.15 -13.77
C LEU A 13 26.97 -15.28 -14.86
N ASP A 14 27.75 -14.74 -15.80
CA ASP A 14 27.19 -14.00 -16.95
C ASP A 14 26.22 -14.83 -17.82
N SER A 15 26.27 -16.16 -17.75
CA SER A 15 25.29 -17.02 -18.43
C SER A 15 23.86 -16.82 -17.91
N LEU A 16 23.67 -16.27 -16.70
CA LEU A 16 22.36 -15.87 -16.19
C LEU A 16 21.70 -14.82 -17.11
N GLY A 17 22.48 -13.93 -17.73
CA GLY A 17 21.96 -12.93 -18.67
C GLY A 17 21.35 -13.54 -19.95
N LEU A 18 21.63 -14.82 -20.23
CA LEU A 18 21.10 -15.55 -21.38
C LEU A 18 19.82 -16.35 -21.07
N LEU A 19 19.44 -16.43 -19.78
CA LEU A 19 18.27 -17.20 -19.38
C LEU A 19 16.97 -16.45 -19.72
N PRO A 20 15.90 -17.17 -20.08
CA PRO A 20 14.57 -16.58 -20.20
C PRO A 20 14.10 -15.93 -18.89
N ASP A 21 13.23 -14.92 -19.00
CA ASP A 21 12.73 -14.15 -17.86
C ASP A 21 12.05 -15.01 -16.79
N PHE A 22 11.30 -16.05 -17.20
CA PHE A 22 10.67 -16.97 -16.25
C PHE A 22 11.71 -17.75 -15.43
N CYS A 23 12.84 -18.15 -16.01
CA CYS A 23 13.92 -18.81 -15.28
C CYS A 23 14.54 -17.86 -14.26
N LEU A 24 14.80 -16.61 -14.67
CA LEU A 24 15.36 -15.59 -13.79
C LEU A 24 14.44 -15.27 -12.61
N GLN A 25 13.12 -15.21 -12.85
CA GLN A 25 12.12 -14.96 -11.81
C GLN A 25 12.01 -16.12 -10.81
N GLU A 26 12.18 -17.37 -11.24
CA GLU A 26 12.19 -18.52 -10.33
C GLU A 26 13.49 -18.61 -9.52
N ILE A 27 14.65 -18.40 -10.17
CA ILE A 27 15.96 -18.37 -9.52
C ILE A 27 15.98 -17.29 -8.44
N PHE A 28 15.62 -16.06 -8.82
CA PHE A 28 15.63 -14.89 -7.93
C PHE A 28 14.27 -14.60 -7.32
N ASN A 29 13.46 -15.63 -7.05
CA ASN A 29 12.20 -15.45 -6.34
C ASN A 29 12.43 -14.90 -4.91
N ARG A 30 11.36 -14.75 -4.13
CA ARG A 30 11.43 -14.15 -2.78
C ARG A 30 12.31 -14.95 -1.79
N GLU A 31 12.58 -16.22 -2.04
CA GLU A 31 13.43 -17.05 -1.18
C GLU A 31 14.89 -16.57 -1.20
N ILE A 32 15.33 -16.02 -2.33
CA ILE A 32 16.60 -15.29 -2.41
C ILE A 32 16.39 -13.90 -1.85
N ASN A 33 16.99 -13.59 -0.71
CA ASN A 33 16.92 -12.25 -0.14
C ASN A 33 17.66 -11.21 -1.02
N ASN A 34 17.28 -9.95 -0.90
CA ASN A 34 17.80 -8.81 -1.66
C ASN A 34 19.31 -8.61 -1.47
N ALA A 35 19.88 -8.97 -0.31
CA ALA A 35 21.31 -8.88 -0.07
C ALA A 35 22.09 -9.97 -0.83
N THR A 36 21.56 -11.19 -0.88
CA THR A 36 22.11 -12.31 -1.67
C THR A 36 22.03 -11.98 -3.16
N ALA A 37 20.87 -11.50 -3.63
CA ALA A 37 20.72 -11.03 -5.01
C ALA A 37 21.75 -9.93 -5.34
N ALA A 38 21.86 -8.88 -4.51
CA ALA A 38 22.81 -7.79 -4.72
C ALA A 38 24.26 -8.28 -4.85
N LYS A 39 24.69 -9.25 -4.03
CA LYS A 39 26.04 -9.83 -4.15
C LYS A 39 26.24 -10.50 -5.51
N ILE A 40 25.28 -11.29 -5.99
CA ILE A 40 25.38 -11.91 -7.32
C ILE A 40 25.46 -10.84 -8.40
N LEU A 41 24.59 -9.82 -8.35
CA LEU A 41 24.57 -8.75 -9.33
C LEU A 41 25.85 -7.91 -9.39
N ILE A 42 26.56 -7.75 -8.26
CA ILE A 42 27.88 -7.10 -8.21
C ILE A 42 28.90 -7.87 -9.05
N LEU A 43 28.78 -9.20 -9.15
CA LEU A 43 29.70 -10.07 -9.89
C LEU A 43 29.43 -10.09 -11.41
N LEU A 44 28.23 -9.68 -11.83
CA LEU A 44 27.81 -9.71 -13.23
C LEU A 44 28.38 -8.54 -14.04
N SER A 45 28.60 -8.78 -15.34
CA SER A 45 28.76 -7.72 -16.34
C SER A 45 27.56 -6.77 -16.34
N GLU A 46 27.74 -5.54 -16.83
CA GLU A 46 26.66 -4.53 -16.85
C GLU A 46 25.43 -5.02 -17.63
N GLU A 47 25.63 -5.75 -18.73
CA GLU A 47 24.56 -6.28 -19.57
C GLU A 47 23.76 -7.36 -18.84
N ALA A 48 24.43 -8.37 -18.27
CA ALA A 48 23.77 -9.42 -17.50
C ALA A 48 23.10 -8.86 -16.24
N ARG A 49 23.75 -7.91 -15.56
CA ARG A 49 23.19 -7.21 -14.40
C ARG A 49 21.87 -6.52 -14.76
N ARG A 50 21.82 -5.77 -15.87
CA ARG A 50 20.60 -5.09 -16.33
C ARG A 50 19.48 -6.08 -16.61
N LYS A 51 19.76 -7.16 -17.35
CA LYS A 51 18.77 -8.19 -17.68
C LYS A 51 18.19 -8.87 -16.43
N VAL A 52 19.05 -9.18 -15.47
CA VAL A 52 18.63 -9.78 -14.19
C VAL A 52 17.82 -8.77 -13.36
N LEU A 53 18.19 -7.48 -13.34
CA LEU A 53 17.46 -6.43 -12.63
C LEU A 53 16.03 -6.21 -13.17
N GLU A 54 15.84 -6.28 -14.49
CA GLU A 54 14.53 -6.13 -15.14
C GLU A 54 13.50 -7.19 -14.70
N ASN A 55 13.98 -8.31 -14.14
CA ASN A 55 13.16 -9.40 -13.64
C ASN A 55 12.77 -9.28 -12.16
N PHE A 56 13.22 -8.25 -11.46
CA PHE A 56 12.74 -7.92 -10.11
C PHE A 56 11.58 -6.91 -10.18
N ASN A 57 10.64 -7.01 -9.25
CA ASN A 57 9.69 -5.91 -9.03
C ASN A 57 10.43 -4.66 -8.52
N MET A 58 9.79 -3.50 -8.68
CA MET A 58 10.39 -2.19 -8.39
C MET A 58 10.82 -2.04 -6.93
N VAL A 59 10.15 -2.70 -5.99
CA VAL A 59 10.47 -2.64 -4.56
C VAL A 59 11.81 -3.33 -4.30
N ARG A 60 11.96 -4.56 -4.81
CA ARG A 60 13.20 -5.34 -4.68
C ARG A 60 14.34 -4.72 -5.48
N ALA A 61 14.08 -4.30 -6.72
CA ALA A 61 15.07 -3.64 -7.57
C ALA A 61 15.64 -2.38 -6.90
N ALA A 62 14.80 -1.53 -6.32
CA ALA A 62 15.25 -0.33 -5.61
C ALA A 62 16.15 -0.67 -4.40
N ARG A 63 15.80 -1.71 -3.63
CA ARG A 63 16.60 -2.16 -2.48
C ARG A 63 17.93 -2.78 -2.89
N ILE A 64 17.91 -3.63 -3.90
CA ILE A 64 19.11 -4.27 -4.46
C ILE A 64 20.07 -3.19 -4.99
N ASN A 65 19.57 -2.25 -5.80
CA ASN A 65 20.37 -1.14 -6.32
C ASN A 65 20.98 -0.29 -5.21
N LYS A 66 20.25 -0.02 -4.13
CA LYS A 66 20.81 0.69 -2.97
C LYS A 66 21.97 -0.07 -2.32
N ILE A 67 21.87 -1.40 -2.20
CA ILE A 67 22.96 -2.22 -1.64
C ILE A 67 24.17 -2.21 -2.56
N ILE A 68 23.96 -2.32 -3.87
CA ILE A 68 25.02 -2.27 -4.90
C ILE A 68 25.74 -0.92 -4.83
N GLN A 69 24.98 0.20 -4.82
CA GLN A 69 25.55 1.55 -4.71
C GLN A 69 26.37 1.73 -3.44
N ASN A 70 25.86 1.28 -2.29
CA ASN A 70 26.61 1.38 -1.03
C ASN A 70 27.91 0.57 -1.06
N TYR A 71 27.92 -0.58 -1.75
CA TYR A 71 29.14 -1.37 -1.95
C TYR A 71 30.13 -0.67 -2.88
N GLU A 72 29.67 -0.19 -4.03
CA GLU A 72 30.49 0.50 -5.03
C GLU A 72 31.09 1.82 -4.50
N ASN A 73 30.37 2.52 -3.63
CA ASN A 73 30.83 3.73 -2.93
C ASN A 73 31.76 3.43 -1.74
N GLY A 74 32.00 2.16 -1.40
CA GLY A 74 32.83 1.75 -0.26
C GLY A 74 32.19 1.92 1.12
N GLU A 75 30.89 2.25 1.19
CA GLU A 75 30.13 2.37 2.45
C GLU A 75 29.78 1.00 3.05
N LEU A 76 29.82 -0.06 2.22
CA LEU A 76 29.55 -1.44 2.63
C LEU A 76 30.74 -2.32 2.28
N ASN A 77 31.43 -2.84 3.31
CA ASN A 77 32.51 -3.81 3.12
C ASN A 77 31.98 -5.25 3.25
N ILE A 78 32.06 -6.02 2.15
CA ILE A 78 31.63 -7.42 2.10
C ILE A 78 32.88 -8.30 1.94
N PRO A 79 33.18 -9.21 2.89
CA PRO A 79 34.28 -10.16 2.75
C PRO A 79 34.13 -11.05 1.52
N PHE A 80 35.25 -11.36 0.84
CA PHE A 80 35.28 -12.20 -0.36
C PHE A 80 34.65 -13.58 -0.15
N SER A 81 34.91 -14.23 0.99
CA SER A 81 34.33 -15.54 1.34
C SER A 81 32.79 -15.55 1.36
N ARG A 82 32.15 -14.38 1.54
CA ARG A 82 30.69 -14.27 1.43
C ARG A 82 30.21 -14.26 -0.02
N PHE A 83 31.02 -13.83 -0.98
CA PHE A 83 30.69 -13.92 -2.39
C PHE A 83 30.80 -15.36 -2.90
N GLU A 84 31.90 -16.06 -2.58
CA GLU A 84 32.09 -17.49 -2.91
C GLU A 84 30.89 -18.33 -2.45
N LYS A 85 30.57 -18.27 -1.15
CA LYS A 85 29.44 -19.00 -0.59
C LYS A 85 28.11 -18.63 -1.28
N THR A 86 27.92 -17.37 -1.63
CA THR A 86 26.69 -16.92 -2.31
C THR A 86 26.61 -17.49 -3.75
N CYS A 87 27.74 -17.69 -4.42
CA CYS A 87 27.78 -18.33 -5.73
C CYS A 87 27.49 -19.83 -5.64
N GLU A 88 28.06 -20.53 -4.67
CA GLU A 88 27.77 -21.94 -4.40
C GLU A 88 26.28 -22.15 -4.11
N ASP A 89 25.73 -21.38 -3.16
CA ASP A 89 24.31 -21.42 -2.79
C ASP A 89 23.40 -21.14 -4.02
N LEU A 90 23.82 -20.25 -4.93
CA LEU A 90 23.07 -19.97 -6.16
C LEU A 90 23.11 -21.15 -7.14
N MET A 91 24.28 -21.76 -7.35
CA MET A 91 24.42 -22.89 -8.28
C MET A 91 23.65 -24.11 -7.79
N ASP A 92 23.69 -24.40 -6.50
CA ASP A 92 22.90 -25.47 -5.88
C ASP A 92 21.41 -25.24 -6.13
N ARG A 93 20.94 -24.01 -5.94
CA ARG A 93 19.55 -23.64 -6.24
C ARG A 93 19.19 -23.78 -7.72
N VAL A 94 20.06 -23.32 -8.64
CA VAL A 94 19.81 -23.46 -10.09
C VAL A 94 19.69 -24.93 -10.47
N GLN A 95 20.54 -25.78 -9.89
CA GLN A 95 20.51 -27.22 -10.10
C GLN A 95 19.23 -27.85 -9.53
N GLU A 96 18.83 -27.50 -8.30
CA GLU A 96 17.58 -27.95 -7.68
C GLU A 96 16.37 -27.57 -8.54
N LEU A 97 16.26 -26.29 -8.94
CA LEU A 97 15.15 -25.82 -9.79
C LEU A 97 15.08 -26.54 -11.15
N LYS A 98 16.25 -26.95 -11.68
CA LYS A 98 16.33 -27.72 -12.92
C LYS A 98 15.90 -29.17 -12.70
N GLU A 99 16.34 -29.81 -11.62
CA GLU A 99 15.96 -31.17 -11.25
C GLU A 99 14.46 -31.29 -10.95
N GLU A 100 13.87 -30.27 -10.33
CA GLU A 100 12.43 -30.16 -10.10
C GLU A 100 11.63 -29.79 -11.35
N GLY A 101 12.29 -29.49 -12.47
CA GLY A 101 11.65 -29.10 -13.73
C GLY A 101 10.99 -27.71 -13.70
N LYS A 102 11.27 -26.88 -12.69
CA LYS A 102 10.77 -25.50 -12.57
C LYS A 102 11.44 -24.56 -13.56
N ILE A 103 12.69 -24.85 -13.93
CA ILE A 103 13.39 -24.15 -15.01
C ILE A 103 13.88 -25.14 -16.07
N GLN A 104 13.77 -24.75 -17.33
CA GLN A 104 14.40 -25.45 -18.43
C GLN A 104 15.45 -24.53 -19.02
N VAL A 105 16.72 -24.87 -18.79
CA VAL A 105 17.83 -24.18 -19.45
C VAL A 105 17.82 -24.63 -20.91
N PRO A 106 17.60 -23.74 -21.89
CA PRO A 106 17.51 -24.14 -23.27
C PRO A 106 18.82 -24.80 -23.70
N THR A 107 18.77 -26.09 -24.03
CA THR A 107 19.79 -26.75 -24.85
C THR A 107 19.75 -26.10 -26.21
N ILE A 108 20.85 -25.48 -26.63
CA ILE A 108 20.98 -24.70 -27.87
C ILE A 108 20.41 -25.49 -29.07
N SER A 109 19.16 -25.18 -29.43
CA SER A 109 18.59 -25.28 -30.78
C SER A 109 17.54 -24.17 -30.85
N LEU A 110 17.95 -23.00 -31.34
CA LEU A 110 17.06 -21.90 -31.65
C LEU A 110 16.15 -22.33 -32.81
N ASP A 111 14.96 -22.81 -32.46
CA ASP A 111 13.79 -22.61 -33.30
C ASP A 111 12.95 -21.54 -32.60
N GLU A 112 13.27 -20.27 -32.90
CA GLU A 112 12.57 -19.08 -32.39
C GLU A 112 11.06 -19.11 -32.70
N SER A 113 10.62 -20.02 -33.57
CA SER A 113 9.23 -20.25 -33.94
C SER A 113 8.35 -20.78 -32.79
N ILE A 114 8.91 -21.51 -31.81
CA ILE A 114 8.11 -22.06 -30.70
C ILE A 114 7.89 -21.01 -29.60
N LEU A 115 8.87 -20.13 -29.35
CA LEU A 115 8.71 -19.04 -28.38
C LEU A 115 7.93 -17.85 -28.96
N ASN A 116 7.87 -17.70 -30.29
CA ASN A 116 7.06 -16.66 -30.94
C ASN A 116 5.54 -16.92 -30.94
N THR A 117 5.07 -18.07 -30.43
CA THR A 117 3.63 -18.20 -30.08
C THR A 117 3.26 -17.40 -28.83
N SER A 118 4.23 -16.86 -28.09
CA SER A 118 3.99 -15.88 -27.00
C SER A 118 3.73 -14.45 -27.49
N GLY A 119 3.91 -14.17 -28.79
CA GLY A 119 3.54 -12.89 -29.40
C GLY A 119 2.04 -12.59 -29.32
N GLU A 120 1.19 -13.62 -29.20
CA GLU A 120 -0.26 -13.45 -28.98
C GLU A 120 -0.63 -13.18 -27.51
N LEU A 121 0.32 -13.28 -26.57
CA LEU A 121 0.17 -12.81 -25.19
C LEU A 121 0.74 -11.40 -24.97
N ALA A 122 1.26 -10.76 -26.02
CA ALA A 122 1.98 -9.48 -25.97
C ALA A 122 1.10 -8.23 -26.10
N GLU A 123 -0.23 -8.38 -26.03
CA GLU A 123 -1.11 -7.26 -25.71
C GLU A 123 -1.60 -7.43 -24.27
N PHE A 124 -0.78 -6.95 -23.34
CA PHE A 124 -1.25 -6.66 -21.99
C PHE A 124 -2.35 -5.59 -22.08
N SER A 125 -3.61 -6.01 -22.16
CA SER A 125 -4.71 -5.10 -21.86
C SER A 125 -4.64 -4.83 -20.37
N ASP A 126 -3.98 -3.73 -20.00
CA ASP A 126 -3.89 -3.19 -18.63
C ASP A 126 -5.28 -2.81 -18.12
N ASN A 127 -6.07 -3.83 -17.79
CA ASN A 127 -7.46 -3.69 -17.39
C ASN A 127 -7.59 -3.56 -15.88
N LEU A 128 -6.48 -3.46 -15.12
CA LEU A 128 -6.56 -3.27 -13.68
C LEU A 128 -6.94 -1.80 -13.41
N PRO A 129 -8.16 -1.52 -12.90
CA PRO A 129 -8.56 -0.15 -12.63
C PRO A 129 -7.71 0.43 -11.49
N ARG A 130 -7.61 1.75 -11.44
CA ARG A 130 -7.04 2.43 -10.27
C ARG A 130 -7.96 2.21 -9.08
N PHE A 131 -7.37 2.14 -7.89
CA PHE A 131 -8.07 1.73 -6.67
C PHE A 131 -7.70 2.58 -5.49
N ASN A 132 -8.72 2.99 -4.74
CA ASN A 132 -8.58 3.72 -3.49
C ASN A 132 -9.65 3.23 -2.51
N PHE A 133 -9.25 2.45 -1.49
CA PHE A 133 -10.19 1.81 -0.57
C PHE A 133 -11.02 2.78 0.29
N TYR A 134 -10.64 4.06 0.36
CA TYR A 134 -11.45 5.08 1.05
C TYR A 134 -12.76 5.36 0.31
N HIS A 135 -12.78 5.23 -1.03
CA HIS A 135 -13.94 5.54 -1.87
C HIS A 135 -14.70 4.31 -2.36
N ASN A 136 -14.08 3.13 -2.27
CA ASN A 136 -14.64 1.86 -2.73
C ASN A 136 -15.32 1.11 -1.59
N ASP A 137 -16.38 0.38 -1.91
CA ASP A 137 -17.03 -0.49 -0.92
C ASP A 137 -16.25 -1.80 -0.70
N ILE A 138 -16.77 -2.67 0.17
CA ILE A 138 -16.14 -3.97 0.46
C ILE A 138 -16.16 -4.89 -0.77
N HIS A 139 -17.18 -4.86 -1.61
CA HIS A 139 -17.30 -5.71 -2.80
C HIS A 139 -16.33 -5.32 -3.91
N ASP A 140 -16.12 -4.02 -4.10
CA ASP A 140 -15.09 -3.46 -4.97
C ASP A 140 -13.70 -3.95 -4.52
N LEU A 141 -13.46 -3.95 -3.20
CA LEU A 141 -12.20 -4.39 -2.62
C LEU A 141 -11.96 -5.88 -2.89
N ILE A 142 -12.97 -6.74 -2.70
CA ILE A 142 -12.90 -8.17 -3.05
C ILE A 142 -12.57 -8.35 -4.53
N SER A 143 -13.31 -7.67 -5.39
CA SER A 143 -13.20 -7.80 -6.84
C SER A 143 -11.84 -7.36 -7.34
N TRP A 144 -11.34 -6.23 -6.83
CA TRP A 144 -10.05 -5.67 -7.22
C TRP A 144 -8.88 -6.56 -6.81
N TRP A 145 -8.84 -7.01 -5.56
CA TRP A 145 -7.76 -7.87 -5.08
C TRP A 145 -7.76 -9.25 -5.76
N ASN A 146 -8.95 -9.80 -6.04
CA ASN A 146 -9.06 -11.02 -6.84
C ASN A 146 -8.52 -10.85 -8.26
N LEU A 147 -8.85 -9.75 -8.93
CA LEU A 147 -8.32 -9.44 -10.25
C LEU A 147 -6.80 -9.26 -10.21
N ALA A 148 -6.26 -8.54 -9.22
CA ALA A 148 -4.83 -8.36 -9.02
C ALA A 148 -4.11 -9.71 -8.83
N ALA A 149 -4.62 -10.59 -7.97
CA ALA A 149 -4.03 -11.91 -7.74
C ALA A 149 -4.10 -12.80 -9.00
N LYS A 150 -5.19 -12.74 -9.76
CA LYS A 150 -5.34 -13.47 -11.03
C LYS A 150 -4.33 -12.98 -12.07
N ASN A 151 -4.14 -11.67 -12.18
CA ASN A 151 -3.16 -11.07 -13.10
C ASN A 151 -1.74 -11.51 -12.72
N ILE A 152 -1.37 -11.47 -11.44
CA ILE A 152 -0.04 -11.90 -10.98
C ILE A 152 0.23 -13.38 -11.28
N LYS A 153 -0.76 -14.27 -11.13
CA LYS A 153 -0.60 -15.72 -11.35
C LYS A 153 -0.65 -16.15 -12.81
N SER A 154 -1.41 -15.46 -13.65
CA SER A 154 -1.65 -15.86 -15.04
C SER A 154 -0.48 -15.53 -15.98
N LEU A 155 0.43 -14.66 -15.54
CA LEU A 155 1.49 -14.11 -16.37
C LEU A 155 2.81 -14.86 -16.17
N PHE A 156 2.98 -15.96 -16.91
CA PHE A 156 4.20 -16.74 -16.92
C PHE A 156 5.39 -15.87 -17.40
N GLY A 157 6.43 -15.76 -16.58
CA GLY A 157 7.61 -14.96 -16.89
C GLY A 157 7.42 -13.44 -16.87
N GLN A 158 6.28 -12.92 -16.41
CA GLN A 158 6.04 -11.47 -16.28
C GLN A 158 5.52 -11.08 -14.88
N LYS A 159 5.74 -11.92 -13.87
CA LYS A 159 5.24 -11.71 -12.52
C LYS A 159 5.68 -10.37 -11.93
N ALA A 160 6.95 -10.01 -12.10
CA ALA A 160 7.50 -8.75 -11.62
C ALA A 160 6.81 -7.52 -12.26
N GLN A 161 6.45 -7.60 -13.54
CA GLN A 161 5.73 -6.54 -14.24
C GLN A 161 4.30 -6.43 -13.73
N ALA A 162 3.61 -7.55 -13.51
CA ALA A 162 2.27 -7.59 -12.93
C ALA A 162 2.25 -6.97 -11.52
N GLU A 163 3.20 -7.33 -10.66
CA GLU A 163 3.36 -6.73 -9.32
C GLU A 163 3.59 -5.22 -9.41
N ASN A 164 4.41 -4.74 -10.36
CA ASN A 164 4.64 -3.32 -10.58
C ASN A 164 3.37 -2.57 -10.99
N ILE A 165 2.53 -3.19 -11.83
CA ILE A 165 1.26 -2.60 -12.29
C ILE A 165 0.29 -2.51 -11.12
N VAL A 166 0.13 -3.58 -10.34
CA VAL A 166 -0.70 -3.58 -9.12
C VAL A 166 -0.28 -2.44 -8.20
N LEU A 167 1.02 -2.29 -7.93
CA LEU A 167 1.52 -1.23 -7.06
C LEU A 167 1.25 0.19 -7.63
N LYS A 168 1.36 0.39 -8.94
CA LYS A 168 1.06 1.68 -9.60
C LYS A 168 -0.43 2.03 -9.61
N ARG A 169 -1.32 1.03 -9.50
CA ARG A 169 -2.78 1.20 -9.53
C ARG A 169 -3.39 1.45 -8.16
N LEU A 170 -2.66 1.19 -7.08
CA LEU A 170 -3.05 1.55 -5.71
C LEU A 170 -2.80 3.04 -5.48
N GLU A 171 -3.86 3.83 -5.39
CA GLU A 171 -3.80 5.28 -5.17
C GLU A 171 -3.78 5.67 -3.69
N ASP A 172 -4.05 4.72 -2.80
CA ASP A 172 -3.98 4.94 -1.36
C ASP A 172 -2.66 4.43 -0.74
N ASN A 173 -2.18 5.15 0.26
CA ASN A 173 -0.89 4.88 0.91
C ASN A 173 -0.87 3.57 1.69
N PHE A 174 -2.01 3.14 2.25
CA PHE A 174 -2.09 1.96 3.09
C PHE A 174 -1.92 0.69 2.24
N SER A 175 -2.79 0.47 1.26
CA SER A 175 -2.75 -0.64 0.33
C SER A 175 -1.42 -0.72 -0.38
N ALA A 176 -0.90 0.40 -0.90
CA ALA A 176 0.38 0.44 -1.60
C ALA A 176 1.54 -0.04 -0.71
N LYS A 177 1.59 0.41 0.56
CA LYS A 177 2.62 -0.03 1.52
C LYS A 177 2.47 -1.50 1.92
N ILE A 178 1.24 -1.94 2.20
CA ILE A 178 0.97 -3.34 2.55
C ILE A 178 1.39 -4.26 1.40
N PHE A 179 1.04 -3.91 0.17
CA PHE A 179 1.42 -4.67 -1.02
C PHE A 179 2.94 -4.63 -1.27
N ALA A 180 3.57 -3.47 -1.12
CA ALA A 180 5.02 -3.34 -1.22
C ALA A 180 5.74 -4.25 -0.22
N TYR A 181 5.25 -4.37 1.02
CA TYR A 181 5.78 -5.33 1.99
C TYR A 181 5.54 -6.79 1.58
N ALA A 182 4.44 -7.08 0.88
CA ALA A 182 4.10 -8.43 0.46
C ALA A 182 5.04 -8.96 -0.65
N ILE A 183 5.38 -8.11 -1.61
CA ILE A 183 6.24 -8.42 -2.77
C ILE A 183 7.74 -8.24 -2.51
N ASP A 184 8.11 -7.82 -1.31
CA ASP A 184 9.49 -7.69 -0.84
C ASP A 184 10.02 -8.99 -0.20
N ASP A 185 11.33 -9.06 0.03
CA ASP A 185 12.03 -10.20 0.61
C ASP A 185 11.98 -10.27 2.15
N ILE A 186 11.23 -9.37 2.80
CA ILE A 186 11.11 -9.34 4.26
C ILE A 186 10.61 -10.67 4.82
N ARG A 187 10.98 -11.01 6.06
CA ARG A 187 10.56 -12.26 6.70
C ARG A 187 9.07 -12.25 7.03
N LYS A 188 8.43 -13.42 7.16
CA LYS A 188 7.00 -13.53 7.51
C LYS A 188 6.65 -12.79 8.81
N ASN A 189 7.45 -12.95 9.87
CA ASN A 189 7.24 -12.26 11.14
C ASN A 189 7.37 -10.74 11.00
N GLU A 190 8.35 -10.28 10.22
CA GLU A 190 8.57 -8.85 9.96
C GLU A 190 7.43 -8.25 9.13
N PHE A 191 6.91 -8.99 8.14
CA PHE A 191 5.72 -8.61 7.40
C PHE A 191 4.54 -8.42 8.35
N ILE A 192 4.22 -9.42 9.18
CA ILE A 192 3.11 -9.36 10.15
C ILE A 192 3.26 -8.18 11.12
N GLU A 193 4.47 -7.93 11.61
CA GLU A 193 4.73 -6.80 12.52
C GLU A 193 4.48 -5.46 11.82
N LYS A 194 5.05 -5.25 10.63
CA LYS A 194 4.94 -4.00 9.87
C LYS A 194 3.50 -3.72 9.44
N THR A 195 2.77 -4.74 8.98
CA THR A 195 1.37 -4.58 8.56
C THR A 195 0.47 -4.26 9.75
N ASN A 196 0.65 -4.93 10.90
CA ASN A 196 -0.11 -4.64 12.11
C ASN A 196 0.19 -3.24 12.68
N LYS A 197 1.46 -2.82 12.66
CA LYS A 197 1.83 -1.46 13.07
C LYS A 197 1.16 -0.41 12.20
N LEU A 198 1.23 -0.60 10.87
CA LEU A 198 0.60 0.30 9.91
C LEU A 198 -0.92 0.31 10.04
N ARG A 199 -1.55 -0.85 10.27
CA ARG A 199 -3.00 -0.96 10.51
C ARG A 199 -3.41 -0.13 11.72
N LYS A 200 -2.72 -0.31 12.85
CA LYS A 200 -3.02 0.42 14.09
C LYS A 200 -2.86 1.93 13.90
N SER A 201 -1.77 2.38 13.28
CA SER A 201 -1.54 3.81 13.07
C SER A 201 -2.57 4.42 12.11
N THR A 202 -2.91 3.72 11.03
CA THR A 202 -3.88 4.19 10.02
C THR A 202 -5.29 4.26 10.61
N TYR A 203 -5.68 3.25 11.39
CA TYR A 203 -6.96 3.26 12.11
C TYR A 203 -7.06 4.44 13.08
N LEU A 204 -6.05 4.65 13.92
CA LEU A 204 -6.04 5.75 14.89
C LEU A 204 -6.10 7.13 14.22
N GLN A 205 -5.39 7.31 13.11
CA GLN A 205 -5.43 8.56 12.34
C GLN A 205 -6.83 8.84 11.78
N TYR A 206 -7.46 7.82 11.21
CA TYR A 206 -8.81 7.95 10.67
C TYR A 206 -9.86 8.14 11.78
N GLU A 207 -9.69 7.48 12.92
CA GLU A 207 -10.52 7.70 14.10
C GLU A 207 -10.42 9.12 14.63
N GLN A 208 -9.21 9.66 14.74
CA GLN A 208 -8.99 11.05 15.15
C GLN A 208 -9.69 12.02 14.19
N LEU A 209 -9.58 11.80 12.88
CA LEU A 209 -10.29 12.58 11.86
C LEU A 209 -11.81 12.56 12.08
N LEU A 210 -12.39 11.36 12.25
CA LEU A 210 -13.83 11.24 12.47
C LEU A 210 -14.29 11.83 13.81
N ASN A 211 -13.45 11.78 14.85
CA ASN A 211 -13.72 12.45 16.13
C ASN A 211 -13.80 13.96 15.97
N LEU A 212 -12.84 14.57 15.27
CA LEU A 212 -12.85 16.02 15.00
C LEU A 212 -14.11 16.44 14.23
N ILE A 213 -14.47 15.66 13.20
CA ILE A 213 -15.69 15.90 12.42
C ILE A 213 -16.94 15.73 13.28
N GLU A 214 -17.01 14.68 14.12
CA GLU A 214 -18.13 14.46 15.03
C GLU A 214 -18.31 15.65 15.99
N GLU A 215 -17.23 16.11 16.63
CA GLU A 215 -17.27 17.27 17.53
C GLU A 215 -17.85 18.50 16.84
N PHE A 216 -17.41 18.78 15.60
CA PHE A 216 -17.97 19.86 14.80
C PHE A 216 -19.46 19.67 14.50
N LEU A 217 -19.88 18.50 14.05
CA LEU A 217 -21.27 18.23 13.70
C LEU A 217 -22.22 18.33 14.89
N LEU A 218 -21.76 17.88 16.07
CA LEU A 218 -22.49 17.99 17.33
C LEU A 218 -22.56 19.44 17.80
N GLU A 219 -21.51 20.23 17.57
CA GLU A 219 -21.50 21.64 17.90
C GLU A 219 -22.56 22.44 17.14
N LEU A 220 -22.79 22.10 15.87
CA LEU A 220 -23.84 22.72 15.06
C LEU A 220 -25.26 22.49 15.63
N LEU A 221 -25.47 21.42 16.40
CA LEU A 221 -26.75 21.08 17.01
C LEU A 221 -26.99 21.82 18.33
N ASP A 222 -25.95 21.99 19.15
CA ASP A 222 -26.07 22.44 20.56
C ASP A 222 -25.61 23.90 20.77
N LYS A 223 -25.07 24.56 19.72
CA LYS A 223 -24.70 25.99 19.67
C LYS A 223 -23.98 26.49 20.95
N LYS A 224 -22.91 25.81 21.35
CA LYS A 224 -22.12 26.20 22.52
C LYS A 224 -21.11 27.30 22.17
N ASN A 225 -20.43 27.77 23.22
CA ASN A 225 -19.42 28.82 23.12
C ASN A 225 -18.19 28.35 22.30
N ASP A 226 -17.69 29.23 21.43
CA ASP A 226 -16.48 29.02 20.62
C ASP A 226 -15.27 28.54 21.42
N ARG A 227 -15.08 29.09 22.62
CA ARG A 227 -13.93 28.74 23.47
C ARG A 227 -14.00 27.28 23.93
N ASP A 228 -15.20 26.80 24.23
CA ASP A 228 -15.42 25.42 24.65
C ASP A 228 -15.32 24.47 23.47
N PHE A 229 -15.72 24.91 22.26
CA PHE A 229 -15.53 24.14 21.04
C PHE A 229 -14.05 24.00 20.67
N ALA A 230 -13.26 25.08 20.76
CA ALA A 230 -11.81 25.02 20.56
C ALA A 230 -11.12 24.06 21.55
N ALA A 231 -11.59 24.00 22.80
CA ALA A 231 -11.09 23.05 23.79
C ALA A 231 -11.36 21.60 23.36
N ARG A 232 -12.61 21.26 23.00
CA ARG A 232 -12.98 19.91 22.57
C ARG A 232 -12.26 19.44 21.31
N LEU A 233 -12.03 20.34 20.34
CA LEU A 233 -11.18 20.02 19.19
C LEU A 233 -9.74 19.75 19.61
N ALA A 234 -9.19 20.54 20.54
CA ALA A 234 -7.84 20.41 21.02
C ALA A 234 -7.60 19.13 21.86
N ASP A 235 -8.62 18.64 22.57
CA ASP A 235 -8.56 17.39 23.37
C ASP A 235 -8.23 16.14 22.52
N ASN A 236 -8.34 16.25 21.19
CA ASN A 236 -7.95 15.18 20.26
C ASN A 236 -6.45 15.14 19.97
N PHE A 237 -5.64 16.02 20.57
CA PHE A 237 -4.20 16.13 20.33
C PHE A 237 -3.39 15.98 21.62
N PRO A 238 -2.15 15.43 21.57
CA PRO A 238 -1.29 15.33 22.75
C PRO A 238 -0.89 16.69 23.37
N GLU A 239 -0.86 17.76 22.55
CA GLU A 239 -0.54 19.13 22.97
C GLU A 239 -1.81 20.00 22.99
N ASP A 240 -2.81 19.59 23.77
CA ASP A 240 -4.13 20.20 23.89
C ASP A 240 -4.09 21.75 24.09
N ASN A 241 -3.33 22.24 25.07
CA ASN A 241 -3.28 23.66 25.41
C ASN A 241 -2.70 24.50 24.26
N SER A 242 -1.63 24.01 23.63
CA SER A 242 -1.00 24.64 22.47
C SER A 242 -1.95 24.66 21.27
N MET A 243 -2.65 23.56 21.02
CA MET A 243 -3.61 23.47 19.92
C MET A 243 -4.82 24.38 20.12
N GLN A 244 -5.34 24.48 21.35
CA GLN A 244 -6.43 25.39 21.68
C GLN A 244 -6.05 26.85 21.43
N GLU A 245 -4.85 27.27 21.87
CA GLU A 245 -4.34 28.61 21.62
C GLU A 245 -4.21 28.89 20.10
N ARG A 246 -3.72 27.90 19.33
CA ARG A 246 -3.61 28.01 17.87
C ARG A 246 -4.97 28.15 17.19
N LEU A 247 -5.98 27.39 17.61
CA LEU A 247 -7.35 27.45 17.08
C LEU A 247 -7.95 28.84 17.31
N ILE A 248 -7.88 29.35 18.53
CA ILE A 248 -8.43 30.67 18.90
C ILE A 248 -7.69 31.79 18.16
N LYS A 249 -6.35 31.74 18.11
CA LYS A 249 -5.53 32.79 17.52
C LYS A 249 -5.60 32.83 15.99
N ASN A 250 -5.63 31.66 15.33
CA ASN A 250 -5.45 31.56 13.88
C ASN A 250 -6.71 31.13 13.13
N GLY A 251 -7.80 30.76 13.82
CA GLY A 251 -9.09 30.39 13.20
C GLY A 251 -9.60 31.39 12.16
N PRO A 252 -9.57 32.71 12.43
CA PRO A 252 -9.99 33.74 11.45
C PRO A 252 -9.08 33.84 10.21
N LEU A 253 -7.82 33.43 10.33
CA LEU A 253 -6.74 33.71 9.36
C LEU A 253 -6.54 32.62 8.30
N LEU A 254 -7.18 31.46 8.42
CA LEU A 254 -7.01 30.35 7.44
C LEU A 254 -7.57 30.73 6.06
N LEU A 255 -6.84 30.45 4.98
CA LEU A 255 -7.40 30.55 3.63
C LEU A 255 -8.31 29.32 3.38
N ILE A 256 -9.54 29.59 2.90
CA ILE A 256 -10.61 28.64 2.49
C ILE A 256 -10.60 27.28 3.22
N PRO A 257 -11.56 27.02 4.14
CA PRO A 257 -11.63 25.74 4.84
C PRO A 257 -11.65 24.54 3.90
N ALA A 258 -10.89 23.49 4.24
CA ALA A 258 -10.86 22.25 3.50
C ALA A 258 -10.93 21.06 4.47
N VAL A 259 -11.91 20.18 4.24
CA VAL A 259 -12.12 18.97 5.03
C VAL A 259 -11.93 17.80 4.07
N LYS A 260 -10.73 17.23 4.06
CA LYS A 260 -10.32 16.16 3.15
C LYS A 260 -9.46 15.11 3.84
N ASP A 261 -9.58 13.85 3.41
CA ASP A 261 -8.87 12.71 4.03
C ASP A 261 -7.34 12.85 3.97
N GLU A 262 -6.80 13.58 2.98
CA GLU A 262 -5.36 13.73 2.79
C GLU A 262 -4.72 14.80 3.69
N LEU A 263 -5.53 15.59 4.41
CA LEU A 263 -5.03 16.71 5.21
C LEU A 263 -4.59 16.24 6.61
N PRO A 264 -3.56 16.89 7.21
CA PRO A 264 -3.22 16.69 8.62
C PRO A 264 -4.41 16.98 9.54
N ALA A 265 -4.52 16.24 10.65
CA ALA A 265 -5.61 16.40 11.62
C ALA A 265 -5.68 17.82 12.18
N GLU A 266 -4.54 18.48 12.37
CA GLU A 266 -4.43 19.86 12.81
C GLU A 266 -5.08 20.83 11.81
N ASP A 267 -4.82 20.66 10.52
CA ASP A 267 -5.38 21.51 9.46
C ASP A 267 -6.90 21.30 9.32
N ILE A 268 -7.36 20.07 9.58
CA ILE A 268 -8.79 19.74 9.61
C ILE A 268 -9.45 20.38 10.83
N ALA A 269 -8.87 20.26 12.02
CA ALA A 269 -9.39 20.92 13.23
C ALA A 269 -9.49 22.45 13.04
N MET A 270 -8.45 23.05 12.46
CA MET A 270 -8.42 24.47 12.09
C MET A 270 -9.55 24.81 11.09
N SER A 271 -9.73 24.00 10.05
CA SER A 271 -10.80 24.19 9.06
C SER A 271 -12.19 24.07 9.67
N LEU A 272 -12.42 23.08 10.53
CA LEU A 272 -13.69 22.86 11.23
C LEU A 272 -14.00 24.01 12.20
N PHE A 273 -13.01 24.51 12.92
CA PHE A 273 -13.16 25.69 13.77
C PHE A 273 -13.57 26.91 12.96
N LYS A 274 -12.91 27.18 11.83
CA LYS A 274 -13.30 28.27 10.94
C LYS A 274 -14.69 28.09 10.34
N LEU A 275 -15.06 26.86 9.94
CA LEU A 275 -16.40 26.58 9.44
C LEU A 275 -17.49 26.85 10.48
N LYS A 276 -17.21 26.61 11.76
CA LYS A 276 -18.12 26.94 12.86
C LYS A 276 -18.31 28.45 12.99
N LEU A 277 -17.23 29.23 12.94
CA LEU A 277 -17.32 30.70 12.95
C LEU A 277 -18.17 31.23 11.78
N ILE A 278 -17.96 30.68 10.58
CA ILE A 278 -18.73 31.04 9.38
C ILE A 278 -20.20 30.62 9.54
N HIS A 279 -20.47 29.46 10.12
CA HIS A 279 -21.84 29.01 10.42
C HIS A 279 -22.56 29.97 11.35
N ASP A 280 -21.88 30.44 12.39
CA ASP A 280 -22.49 31.31 13.39
C ASP A 280 -22.81 32.69 12.82
N GLU A 281 -22.01 33.19 11.87
CA GLU A 281 -22.22 34.46 11.18
C GLU A 281 -23.26 34.36 10.04
N PHE A 282 -23.20 33.31 9.22
CA PHE A 282 -23.92 33.24 7.93
C PHE A 282 -24.86 32.03 7.80
N GLY A 283 -24.97 31.20 8.84
CA GLY A 283 -25.74 29.95 8.81
C GLY A 283 -25.21 28.94 7.79
N MET A 284 -26.05 27.98 7.43
CA MET A 284 -25.69 26.90 6.48
C MET A 284 -25.30 27.43 5.09
N HIS A 285 -25.89 28.54 4.64
CA HIS A 285 -25.57 29.14 3.34
C HIS A 285 -24.11 29.59 3.24
N GLY A 286 -23.48 29.97 4.37
CA GLY A 286 -22.05 30.31 4.42
C GLY A 286 -21.13 29.09 4.25
N ILE A 287 -21.56 27.91 4.72
CA ILE A 287 -20.76 26.69 4.66
C ILE A 287 -20.95 25.94 3.34
N GLU A 288 -22.16 25.91 2.77
CA GLU A 288 -22.53 25.09 1.61
C GLU A 288 -21.58 25.22 0.41
N ASN A 289 -21.08 26.42 0.12
CA ASN A 289 -20.16 26.66 -1.01
C ASN A 289 -18.71 26.23 -0.71
N LEU A 290 -18.34 26.13 0.57
CA LEU A 290 -16.98 25.78 1.01
C LEU A 290 -16.76 24.27 1.11
N ILE A 291 -17.84 23.50 1.23
CA ILE A 291 -17.81 22.05 1.48
C ILE A 291 -18.07 21.19 0.24
N ARG A 292 -18.45 21.79 -0.91
CA ARG A 292 -18.78 21.06 -2.15
C ARG A 292 -17.68 20.14 -2.66
N ASN A 293 -16.44 20.39 -2.24
CA ASN A 293 -15.25 19.65 -2.66
C ASN A 293 -14.68 18.73 -1.57
N SER A 294 -15.42 18.49 -0.48
CA SER A 294 -15.03 17.50 0.52
C SER A 294 -15.21 16.09 -0.05
N ASN A 295 -14.18 15.25 0.06
CA ASN A 295 -14.24 13.83 -0.24
C ASN A 295 -14.72 12.99 0.97
N ILE A 296 -14.95 13.61 2.13
CA ILE A 296 -15.34 12.89 3.34
C ILE A 296 -16.87 12.72 3.41
N TYR A 297 -17.34 11.51 3.14
CA TYR A 297 -18.77 11.20 3.13
C TYR A 297 -19.45 11.35 4.50
N TYR A 298 -18.75 10.99 5.59
CA TYR A 298 -19.24 11.18 6.95
C TYR A 298 -19.55 12.65 7.25
N PHE A 299 -18.65 13.55 6.86
CA PHE A 299 -18.80 15.00 7.06
C PHE A 299 -19.99 15.56 6.28
N THR A 300 -20.08 15.27 4.98
CA THR A 300 -21.15 15.80 4.11
C THR A 300 -22.53 15.27 4.50
N LYS A 301 -22.66 13.99 4.86
CA LYS A 301 -23.91 13.42 5.40
C LYS A 301 -24.23 13.95 6.78
N GLY A 302 -23.23 14.10 7.64
CA GLY A 302 -23.37 14.71 8.95
C GLY A 302 -23.94 16.12 8.87
N LEU A 303 -23.40 16.96 7.99
CA LEU A 303 -23.90 18.32 7.74
C LEU A 303 -25.36 18.33 7.28
N SER A 304 -25.71 17.40 6.38
CA SER A 304 -27.10 17.23 5.94
C SER A 304 -28.02 16.89 7.11
N ILE A 305 -27.57 16.02 8.03
CA ILE A 305 -28.31 15.66 9.26
C ILE A 305 -28.44 16.88 10.17
N SER A 306 -27.35 17.61 10.43
CA SER A 306 -27.36 18.80 11.29
C SER A 306 -28.28 19.91 10.75
N SER A 307 -28.48 19.96 9.43
CA SER A 307 -29.39 20.93 8.77
C SER A 307 -30.85 20.48 8.66
N SER A 308 -31.18 19.21 8.95
CA SER A 308 -32.46 18.59 8.60
C SER A 308 -33.69 18.98 9.46
N SER A 309 -33.57 19.98 10.34
CA SER A 309 -34.61 20.37 11.32
C SER A 309 -35.12 19.21 12.20
N MET A 310 -34.37 18.10 12.28
CA MET A 310 -34.66 16.97 13.15
C MET A 310 -34.45 17.36 14.62
N ASN A 311 -35.13 16.65 15.54
CA ASN A 311 -34.85 16.79 16.96
C ASN A 311 -33.35 16.56 17.25
N PRO A 312 -32.67 17.48 18.00
CA PRO A 312 -31.23 17.43 18.22
C PRO A 312 -30.71 16.15 18.88
N GLU A 313 -31.47 15.54 19.79
CA GLU A 313 -31.08 14.29 20.46
C GLU A 313 -31.02 13.13 19.46
N TYR A 314 -32.01 13.07 18.56
CA TYR A 314 -32.04 12.06 17.49
C TYR A 314 -30.93 12.31 16.46
N ALA A 315 -30.71 13.55 16.05
CA ALA A 315 -29.62 13.91 15.14
C ALA A 315 -28.25 13.53 15.73
N SER A 316 -28.02 13.84 17.02
CA SER A 316 -26.80 13.45 17.74
C SER A 316 -26.61 11.93 17.78
N LYS A 317 -27.67 11.18 18.06
CA LYS A 317 -27.63 9.71 18.07
C LYS A 317 -27.27 9.15 16.69
N ILE A 318 -27.88 9.68 15.62
CA ILE A 318 -27.59 9.23 14.25
C ILE A 318 -26.13 9.50 13.88
N ILE A 319 -25.60 10.69 14.19
CA ILE A 319 -24.19 11.05 13.92
C ILE A 319 -23.25 10.06 14.62
N LYS A 320 -23.46 9.81 15.92
CA LYS A 320 -22.67 8.86 16.73
C LYS A 320 -22.69 7.44 16.17
N GLU A 321 -23.86 6.91 15.85
CA GLU A 321 -23.98 5.55 15.31
C GLU A 321 -23.37 5.43 13.91
N ARG A 322 -23.49 6.47 13.07
CA ARG A 322 -22.80 6.50 11.77
C ARG A 322 -21.29 6.48 11.91
N LYS A 323 -20.71 7.21 12.89
CA LYS A 323 -19.27 7.16 13.16
C LYS A 323 -18.81 5.75 13.47
N LYS A 324 -19.52 5.06 14.38
CA LYS A 324 -19.21 3.68 14.77
C LYS A 324 -19.25 2.73 13.59
N SER A 325 -20.31 2.81 12.78
CA SER A 325 -20.48 2.01 11.57
C SER A 325 -19.33 2.22 10.58
N ILE A 326 -18.95 3.48 10.30
CA ILE A 326 -17.86 3.82 9.38
C ILE A 326 -16.50 3.33 9.93
N LEU A 327 -16.26 3.46 11.23
CA LEU A 327 -15.04 2.96 11.85
C LEU A 327 -14.94 1.43 11.78
N ASN A 328 -16.05 0.73 12.00
CA ASN A 328 -16.09 -0.72 11.88
C ASN A 328 -15.77 -1.17 10.44
N GLU A 329 -16.45 -0.58 9.45
CA GLU A 329 -16.21 -0.85 8.03
C GLU A 329 -14.74 -0.55 7.65
N PHE A 330 -14.19 0.56 8.12
CA PHE A 330 -12.79 0.91 7.89
C PHE A 330 -11.84 -0.13 8.47
N GLY A 331 -12.06 -0.56 9.72
CA GLY A 331 -11.29 -1.62 10.37
C GLY A 331 -11.32 -2.94 9.59
N ILE A 332 -12.49 -3.31 9.07
CA ILE A 332 -12.68 -4.47 8.20
C ILE A 332 -11.85 -4.33 6.92
N LYS A 333 -11.98 -3.20 6.19
CA LYS A 333 -11.21 -2.95 4.95
C LYS A 333 -9.71 -3.05 5.16
N LEU A 334 -9.19 -2.46 6.24
CA LEU A 334 -7.75 -2.55 6.55
C LEU A 334 -7.29 -4.00 6.74
N LYS A 335 -8.09 -4.83 7.41
CA LYS A 335 -7.79 -6.26 7.64
C LYS A 335 -7.88 -7.05 6.33
N MET A 336 -8.91 -6.81 5.52
CA MET A 336 -9.07 -7.45 4.21
C MET A 336 -7.90 -7.21 3.28
N ILE A 337 -7.38 -5.97 3.22
CA ILE A 337 -6.20 -5.62 2.41
C ILE A 337 -4.97 -6.41 2.87
N ILE A 338 -4.75 -6.54 4.18
CA ILE A 338 -3.63 -7.31 4.74
C ILE A 338 -3.76 -8.79 4.38
N ASP A 339 -4.97 -9.35 4.51
CA ASP A 339 -5.24 -10.75 4.21
C ASP A 339 -5.05 -11.04 2.70
N ALA A 340 -5.57 -10.16 1.83
CA ALA A 340 -5.37 -10.28 0.39
C ALA A 340 -3.89 -10.23 -0.01
N ALA A 341 -3.16 -9.25 0.53
CA ALA A 341 -1.72 -9.14 0.30
C ALA A 341 -0.96 -10.36 0.86
N THR A 342 -1.41 -10.93 1.97
CA THR A 342 -0.85 -12.18 2.54
C THR A 342 -1.08 -13.35 1.60
N CYS A 343 -2.29 -13.52 1.06
CA CYS A 343 -2.60 -14.58 0.08
C CYS A 343 -1.73 -14.47 -1.18
N ILE A 344 -1.55 -13.27 -1.72
CA ILE A 344 -0.64 -13.04 -2.86
C ILE A 344 0.79 -13.42 -2.49
N ARG A 345 1.24 -12.98 -1.30
CA ARG A 345 2.57 -13.30 -0.77
C ARG A 345 2.76 -14.80 -0.60
N GLU A 346 1.80 -15.54 -0.08
CA GLU A 346 1.91 -16.98 0.12
C GLU A 346 1.60 -17.79 -1.14
N ASN A 347 1.37 -17.13 -2.27
CA ASN A 347 0.96 -17.73 -3.53
C ASN A 347 -0.29 -18.63 -3.38
N THR A 348 -1.17 -18.32 -2.42
CA THR A 348 -2.41 -19.04 -2.17
C THR A 348 -3.33 -18.98 -3.40
N SER A 349 -4.20 -19.98 -3.62
CA SER A 349 -5.13 -19.94 -4.76
C SER A 349 -6.05 -18.73 -4.69
N THR A 350 -6.44 -18.19 -5.85
CA THR A 350 -7.39 -17.08 -5.94
C THR A 350 -8.75 -17.45 -5.35
N TYR A 351 -9.13 -18.73 -5.43
CA TYR A 351 -10.34 -19.27 -4.81
C TYR A 351 -10.32 -19.13 -3.28
N ILE A 352 -9.23 -19.54 -2.61
CA ILE A 352 -9.11 -19.44 -1.16
C ILE A 352 -9.10 -17.98 -0.72
N MET A 353 -8.43 -17.10 -1.49
CA MET A 353 -8.45 -15.67 -1.20
C MET A 353 -9.88 -15.10 -1.33
N LEU A 354 -10.63 -15.46 -2.38
CA LEU A 354 -12.03 -15.07 -2.53
C LEU A 354 -12.90 -15.55 -1.38
N GLU A 355 -12.74 -16.80 -0.93
CA GLU A 355 -13.47 -17.36 0.20
C GLU A 355 -13.19 -16.58 1.49
N LEU A 356 -11.91 -16.33 1.78
CA LEU A 356 -11.48 -15.53 2.92
C LEU A 356 -12.03 -14.11 2.87
N MET A 357 -11.93 -13.43 1.71
CA MET A 357 -12.41 -12.06 1.56
C MET A 357 -13.95 -11.99 1.61
N SER A 358 -14.66 -13.00 1.11
CA SER A 358 -16.13 -13.07 1.16
C SER A 358 -16.63 -13.26 2.59
N SER A 359 -15.86 -13.92 3.46
CA SER A 359 -16.24 -14.08 4.88
C SER A 359 -16.50 -12.75 5.59
N TYR A 360 -15.85 -11.67 5.16
CA TYR A 360 -16.06 -10.31 5.69
C TYR A 360 -17.41 -9.69 5.34
N THR A 361 -18.10 -10.23 4.33
CA THR A 361 -19.43 -9.76 3.91
C THR A 361 -20.59 -10.58 4.49
N VAL A 362 -20.30 -11.76 5.02
CA VAL A 362 -21.32 -12.67 5.58
C VAL A 362 -21.75 -12.22 7.00
N TYR A 363 -20.92 -11.44 7.70
CA TYR A 363 -21.22 -10.94 9.04
C TYR A 363 -22.09 -9.66 9.06
N ASP A 364 -22.51 -9.13 7.92
CA ASP A 364 -23.44 -7.97 7.84
C ASP A 364 -24.92 -8.34 8.14
N PHE A 365 -25.21 -9.60 8.51
CA PHE A 365 -26.59 -10.08 8.74
C PHE A 365 -26.93 -10.48 10.18
N GLU A 366 -25.99 -10.45 11.13
CA GLU A 366 -26.27 -10.74 12.54
C GLU A 366 -25.61 -9.71 13.48
N GLU A 367 -26.31 -8.61 13.76
CA GLU A 367 -26.30 -7.91 15.06
C GLU A 367 -27.57 -7.06 15.27
#